data_AF-A0A5N8VT01-F1
#
_entry.id   AF-A0A5N8VT01-F1
#
_cell.length_a   1.000
_cell.length_b   1.000
_cell.length_c   1.000
_cell.angle_alpha   90.00
_cell.angle_beta   90.00
_cell.angle_gamma   90.00
#
_symmetry.space_group_name_H-M   'P 1'
#
loop_
_entity.id
_entity.type
_entity.pdbx_description
1 polymer ?
#
loop_
_entity_poly.entity_id
_entity_poly.type
_entity_poly.pdbx_seq_one_letter_code
_entity_poly.pdbx_strand_id
1 'polypeptide(L)'
;MRVSFTVNGCPQEADDVWEGESLLYVLRERMGLPGSKNACEQGECGSCTVRLDGVPVCSCLVAAGQVEGRDVVTVEGLAEYARQ
;
A
#
# COMPACT_ATOMS: atom_id res chain seq x y z
N MET A 1 -15.13 -6.70 -0.05
CA MET A 1 -14.56 -7.39 -1.22
C MET A 1 -13.22 -8.02 -0.84
N ARG A 2 -12.77 -9.04 -1.58
CA ARG A 2 -11.38 -9.52 -1.51
C ARG A 2 -10.53 -8.72 -2.47
N VAL A 3 -9.31 -8.38 -2.05
CA VAL A 3 -8.28 -7.79 -2.91
C VAL A 3 -7.00 -8.63 -2.82
N SER A 4 -6.44 -9.04 -3.94
CA SER A 4 -5.21 -9.83 -4.03
C SER A 4 -4.13 -9.05 -4.77
N PHE A 5 -2.95 -8.88 -4.17
CA PHE A 5 -1.86 -8.06 -4.72
C PHE A 5 -0.50 -8.46 -4.14
N THR A 6 0.60 -7.98 -4.73
CA THR A 6 1.95 -8.26 -4.23
C THR A 6 2.43 -7.09 -3.37
N VAL A 7 2.92 -7.38 -2.17
CA VAL A 7 3.55 -6.39 -1.30
C VAL A 7 4.97 -6.82 -0.98
N ASN A 8 5.94 -5.96 -1.30
CA ASN A 8 7.36 -6.21 -1.05
C ASN A 8 7.83 -7.56 -1.64
N GLY A 9 7.33 -7.92 -2.82
CA GLY A 9 7.63 -9.19 -3.50
C GLY A 9 6.88 -10.42 -2.96
N CYS A 10 6.03 -10.27 -1.95
CA CYS A 10 5.22 -11.36 -1.40
C CYS A 10 3.74 -11.20 -1.80
N PRO A 11 3.11 -12.22 -2.41
CA PRO A 11 1.67 -12.22 -2.64
C PRO A 11 0.90 -12.10 -1.33
N GLN A 12 -0.12 -11.24 -1.31
CA GLN A 12 -0.99 -10.98 -0.16
C GLN A 12 -2.45 -10.98 -0.60
N GLU A 13 -3.34 -11.32 0.33
CA GLU A 13 -4.78 -11.20 0.17
C GLU A 13 -5.37 -10.42 1.36
N ALA A 14 -6.27 -9.48 1.07
CA ALA A 14 -7.06 -8.76 2.07
C ALA A 14 -8.54 -9.07 1.86
N ASP A 15 -9.13 -9.80 2.81
CA ASP A 15 -10.57 -10.09 2.85
C ASP A 15 -11.37 -8.95 3.49
N ASP A 16 -12.66 -8.87 3.18
CA ASP A 16 -13.60 -7.92 3.78
C ASP A 16 -13.14 -6.45 3.70
N VAL A 17 -12.47 -6.08 2.61
CA VAL A 17 -12.12 -4.69 2.27
C VAL A 17 -13.40 -3.96 1.90
N TRP A 18 -13.70 -2.82 2.54
CA TRP A 18 -14.84 -1.98 2.19
C TRP A 18 -14.45 -0.99 1.07
N GLU A 19 -15.44 -0.45 0.36
CA GLU A 19 -15.23 0.24 -0.92
C GLU A 19 -14.34 1.48 -0.84
N GLY A 20 -14.34 2.18 0.29
CA GLY A 20 -13.53 3.38 0.53
C GLY A 20 -12.28 3.13 1.38
N GLU A 21 -11.94 1.87 1.67
CA GLU A 21 -10.74 1.56 2.44
C GLU A 21 -9.50 1.96 1.64
N SER A 22 -8.62 2.76 2.25
CA SER A 22 -7.39 3.19 1.59
C SER A 22 -6.34 2.08 1.60
N LEU A 23 -5.45 2.09 0.61
CA LEU A 23 -4.26 1.23 0.59
C LEU A 23 -3.42 1.45 1.85
N LEU A 24 -3.31 2.69 2.33
CA LEU A 24 -2.63 3.00 3.59
C LEU A 24 -3.20 2.21 4.76
N TYR A 25 -4.53 2.16 4.89
CA TYR A 25 -5.19 1.43 5.97
C TYR A 25 -4.93 -0.08 5.86
N VAL A 26 -5.07 -0.65 4.66
CA VAL A 26 -4.81 -2.09 4.42
C VAL A 26 -3.37 -2.45 4.81
N LEU A 27 -2.38 -1.70 4.33
CA LEU A 27 -0.97 -1.96 4.64
C LEU A 27 -0.70 -1.91 6.14
N ARG A 28 -1.17 -0.88 6.83
CA ARG A 28 -0.85 -0.67 8.24
C ARG A 28 -1.62 -1.59 9.16
N GLU A 29 -2.94 -1.61 9.02
CA GLU A 29 -3.85 -2.14 10.03
C GLU A 29 -4.25 -3.59 9.73
N ARG A 30 -4.20 -4.03 8.46
CA ARG A 30 -4.48 -5.42 8.07
C ARG A 30 -3.23 -6.25 7.86
N MET A 31 -2.20 -5.67 7.22
CA MET A 31 -0.96 -6.37 6.89
C MET A 31 0.18 -6.14 7.89
N GLY A 32 -0.01 -5.24 8.87
CA GLY A 32 1.00 -4.99 9.90
C GLY A 32 2.27 -4.33 9.36
N LEU A 33 2.16 -3.52 8.30
CA LEU A 33 3.26 -2.76 7.68
C LEU A 33 3.12 -1.26 8.03
N PRO A 34 3.57 -0.83 9.23
CA PRO A 34 3.32 0.51 9.76
C PRO A 34 4.26 1.59 9.18
N GLY A 35 5.17 1.23 8.28
CA GLY A 35 6.23 2.08 7.75
C GLY A 35 5.69 3.32 7.03
N SER A 36 4.71 3.14 6.14
CA SER A 36 3.94 4.25 5.57
C SER A 36 3.06 4.89 6.64
N LYS A 37 3.13 6.22 6.75
CA LYS A 37 2.54 6.95 7.88
C LYS A 37 1.21 7.59 7.54
N ASN A 38 0.35 7.58 8.55
CA ASN A 38 -0.92 8.30 8.55
C ASN A 38 -0.74 9.66 9.25
N ALA A 39 -0.41 10.71 8.48
CA ALA A 39 -0.26 12.06 9.05
C ALA A 39 -1.36 13.04 8.64
N CYS A 40 -1.75 13.09 7.35
CA CYS A 40 -2.77 14.05 6.86
C CYS A 40 -3.98 13.40 6.21
N GLU A 41 -3.84 12.21 5.60
CA GLU A 41 -4.86 11.54 4.78
C GLU A 41 -5.45 12.34 3.61
N GLN A 42 -4.88 13.50 3.27
CA GLN A 42 -5.36 14.36 2.18
C GLN A 42 -4.43 14.34 0.95
N GLY A 43 -3.38 13.51 0.95
CA GLY A 43 -2.39 13.47 -0.14
C GLY A 43 -1.34 14.59 -0.14
N GLU A 44 -1.39 15.51 0.81
CA GLU A 44 -0.54 16.71 0.83
C GLU A 44 0.87 16.49 1.40
N CYS A 45 1.00 15.69 2.47
CA CYS A 45 2.27 15.60 3.22
C CYS A 45 3.28 14.56 2.68
N GLY A 46 2.86 13.64 1.82
CA GLY A 46 3.70 12.54 1.31
C GLY A 46 4.15 11.48 2.35
N SER A 47 3.75 11.58 3.62
CA SER A 47 4.20 10.63 4.66
C SER A 47 3.71 9.19 4.46
N CYS A 48 2.68 9.00 3.63
CA CYS A 48 2.12 7.71 3.26
C CYS A 48 2.68 7.16 1.94
N THR A 49 3.71 7.77 1.35
CA THR A 49 4.19 7.38 0.03
C THR A 49 4.62 5.91 -0.02
N VAL A 50 4.15 5.21 -1.04
CA VAL A 50 4.58 3.86 -1.45
C VAL A 50 4.85 3.89 -2.96
N ARG A 51 5.52 2.87 -3.50
CA ARG A 51 5.56 2.66 -4.94
C ARG A 51 4.44 1.70 -5.33
N LEU A 52 3.64 2.07 -6.32
CA LEU A 52 2.61 1.24 -6.93
C LEU A 52 3.00 1.04 -8.39
N ASP A 53 3.33 -0.19 -8.77
CA ASP A 53 3.97 -0.55 -10.05
C ASP A 53 5.17 0.35 -10.37
N GLY A 54 6.02 0.58 -9.37
CA GLY A 54 7.21 1.42 -9.49
C GLY A 54 6.96 2.93 -9.48
N VAL A 55 5.70 3.41 -9.50
CA VAL A 55 5.35 4.84 -9.44
C VAL A 55 5.07 5.27 -8.00
N PRO A 56 5.72 6.33 -7.48
CA PRO A 56 5.40 6.84 -6.14
C PRO A 56 4.00 7.44 -6.09
N VAL A 57 3.19 7.02 -5.12
CA VAL A 57 1.80 7.48 -4.92
C VAL A 57 1.52 7.73 -3.45
N CYS A 58 0.58 8.63 -3.15
CA CYS A 58 0.05 8.79 -1.79
C CYS A 58 -0.95 7.65 -1.50
N SER A 59 -0.52 6.61 -0.77
CA SER A 59 -1.35 5.44 -0.48
C SER A 59 -2.65 5.75 0.27
N CYS A 60 -2.73 6.91 0.96
CA CYS A 60 -3.98 7.35 1.60
C CYS A 60 -5.08 7.72 0.60
N LEU A 61 -4.73 8.06 -0.65
CA LEU A 61 -5.68 8.42 -1.72
C LEU A 61 -5.86 7.31 -2.76
N VAL A 62 -5.20 6.16 -2.57
CA VAL A 62 -5.41 4.98 -3.40
C VAL A 62 -6.45 4.12 -2.69
N ALA A 63 -7.61 3.89 -3.31
CA ALA A 63 -8.57 2.93 -2.78
C ALA A 63 -7.97 1.52 -2.92
N ALA A 64 -8.11 0.69 -1.89
CA ALA A 64 -7.52 -0.64 -1.85
C ALA A 64 -7.99 -1.52 -3.02
N GLY A 65 -9.24 -1.38 -3.47
CA GLY A 65 -9.72 -2.08 -4.68
C GLY A 65 -8.94 -1.76 -5.96
N GLN A 66 -8.23 -0.62 -6.02
CA GLN A 66 -7.43 -0.24 -7.18
C GLN A 66 -6.06 -0.94 -7.25
N VAL A 67 -5.70 -1.72 -6.22
CA VAL A 67 -4.44 -2.48 -6.19
C VAL A 67 -4.58 -3.94 -6.59
N GLU A 68 -5.77 -4.40 -6.96
CA GLU A 68 -6.00 -5.77 -7.44
C GLU A 68 -5.01 -6.16 -8.54
N GLY A 69 -4.23 -7.22 -8.29
CA GLY A 69 -3.21 -7.77 -9.19
C GLY A 69 -1.95 -6.92 -9.36
N ARG A 70 -1.75 -5.85 -8.56
CA ARG A 70 -0.65 -4.89 -8.73
C ARG A 70 0.49 -5.13 -7.75
N ASP A 71 1.62 -4.46 -7.97
CA ASP A 71 2.80 -4.52 -7.09
C ASP A 71 2.93 -3.26 -6.24
N VAL A 72 3.09 -3.46 -4.93
CA VAL A 72 3.29 -2.40 -3.95
C VAL A 72 4.63 -2.60 -3.23
N VAL A 73 5.46 -1.56 -3.22
CA VAL A 73 6.69 -1.52 -2.43
C VAL A 73 6.56 -0.45 -1.36
N THR A 74 6.68 -0.88 -0.10
CA THR A 74 6.69 -0.02 1.08
C THR A 74 8.14 0.23 1.54
N VAL A 75 8.31 1.04 2.59
CA VAL A 75 9.65 1.29 3.16
C VAL A 75 10.29 0.00 3.72
N GLU A 76 9.48 -0.92 4.23
CA GLU A 76 9.90 -2.22 4.76
C GLU A 76 10.58 -3.10 3.70
N GLY A 77 10.16 -3.02 2.43
CA GLY A 77 10.75 -3.77 1.31
C GLY A 77 11.72 -2.97 0.44
N LEU A 78 12.00 -1.70 0.80
CA LEU A 78 12.74 -0.79 -0.07
C LEU A 78 14.20 -1.22 -0.29
N ALA A 79 14.82 -1.86 0.70
CA ALA A 79 16.21 -2.33 0.61
C ALA A 79 16.35 -3.48 -0.41
N GLU A 80 15.46 -4.48 -0.38
CA GLU A 80 15.38 -5.52 -1.40
C GLU A 80 15.08 -4.94 -2.79
N TYR A 81 14.10 -4.03 -2.89
CA TYR A 81 13.74 -3.40 -4.16
C TYR A 81 14.91 -2.67 -4.82
N ALA A 82 15.70 -1.92 -4.05
CA ALA A 82 16.83 -1.15 -4.57
C ALA A 82 18.01 -2.00 -5.10
N ARG A 83 17.99 -3.32 -4.88
CA ARG A 83 18.99 -4.26 -5.41
C ARG A 83 18.58 -4.91 -6.74
N GLN A 84 17.36 -4.69 -7.20
CA GLN A 84 16.85 -5.14 -8.51
C GLN A 84 17.38 -4.25 -9.64
#